data_AF-A0A4U6J0J9-F1
#
_entry.id   AF-A0A4U6J0J9-F1
#
_cell.length_a   1.000
_cell.length_b   1.000
_cell.length_c   1.000
_cell.angle_alpha   90.00
_cell.angle_beta   90.00
_cell.angle_gamma   90.00
#
_symmetry.space_group_name_H-M   'P 1'
#
loop_
_entity.id
_entity.type
_entity.pdbx_description
1 polymer ?
#
loop_
_entity_poly.entity_id
_entity_poly.type
_entity_poly.pdbx_seq_one_letter_code
_entity_poly.pdbx_strand_id
1 'polypeptide(L)' 'ARLLMTTASESNRLPKGSGADISIDKRLPMGGGLGGGSSNAATVLVALNQLWQCGLSVDELAILGLTLGA' A
#
# COMPACT_ATOMS: atom_id res chain seq x y z
N ALA A 1 -2.23 4.21 -0.51
CA ALA A 1 -2.89 4.58 0.76
C ALA A 1 -4.42 4.51 0.68
N ARG A 2 -5.09 5.31 -0.17
CA ARG A 2 -6.56 5.36 -0.22
C ARG A 2 -7.23 4.01 -0.48
N LEU A 3 -6.70 3.22 -1.41
CA LEU A 3 -7.21 1.87 -1.71
C LEU A 3 -7.19 0.96 -0.47
N LEU A 4 -6.06 0.88 0.24
CA LEU A 4 -5.93 0.11 1.49
C LEU A 4 -6.93 0.59 2.55
N MET A 5 -7.07 1.91 2.73
CA MET A 5 -8.04 2.47 3.69
C MET A 5 -9.47 2.06 3.35
N THR A 6 -9.87 2.14 2.07
CA THR A 6 -11.21 1.71 1.64
C THR A 6 -11.45 0.23 1.94
N THR A 7 -10.54 -0.66 1.51
CA THR A 7 -10.69 -2.11 1.71
C THR A 7 -10.68 -2.49 3.20
N ALA A 8 -9.79 -1.88 4.00
CA ALA A 8 -9.75 -2.12 5.43
C ALA A 8 -11.00 -1.55 6.14
N SER A 9 -11.55 -0.43 5.67
CA SER A 9 -12.79 0.14 6.22
C SER A 9 -14.00 -0.73 5.89
N GLU A 10 -14.12 -1.23 4.66
CA GLU A 10 -15.21 -2.11 4.22
C GLU A 10 -15.21 -3.44 4.97
N SER A 11 -14.02 -3.95 5.31
CA SER A 11 -13.85 -5.16 6.13
C SER A 11 -13.88 -4.91 7.64
N ASN A 12 -14.14 -3.66 8.07
CA ASN A 12 -14.15 -3.24 9.47
C ASN A 12 -12.83 -3.54 10.23
N ARG A 13 -11.71 -3.54 9.50
CA ARG A 13 -10.35 -3.77 10.01
C ARG A 13 -9.51 -2.50 10.12
N LEU A 14 -10.03 -1.34 9.66
CA LEU A 14 -9.31 -0.06 9.76
C LEU A 14 -9.51 0.57 11.15
N PRO A 15 -8.45 0.76 11.96
CA PRO A 15 -8.60 1.43 13.25
C PRO A 15 -8.99 2.90 13.11
N LYS A 16 -9.73 3.40 14.10
CA LYS A 16 -10.13 4.81 14.17
C LYS A 16 -8.90 5.72 14.26
N GLY A 17 -8.87 6.76 13.42
CA GLY A 17 -7.75 7.71 13.38
C GLY A 17 -6.58 7.28 12.50
N SER A 18 -6.72 6.22 11.69
CA SER A 18 -5.69 5.80 10.74
C SER A 18 -5.43 6.88 9.69
N GLY A 19 -4.17 7.29 9.57
CA GLY A 19 -3.66 8.27 8.63
C GLY A 19 -2.14 8.12 8.50
N ALA A 20 -1.55 8.71 7.47
CA ALA A 20 -0.10 8.71 7.29
C ALA A 20 0.34 9.85 6.37
N ASP A 21 1.39 10.56 6.78
CA ASP A 21 2.20 11.39 5.89
C ASP A 21 3.34 10.53 5.34
N ILE A 22 3.48 10.50 4.02
CA ILE A 22 4.43 9.62 3.34
C ILE A 22 5.36 10.46 2.48
N SER A 23 6.66 10.36 2.77
CA SER A 23 7.74 10.92 1.95
C SER A 23 8.54 9.80 1.30
N ILE A 24 9.09 10.05 0.12
CA ILE A 24 9.95 9.09 -0.60
C ILE A 24 11.25 9.75 -1.01
N ASP A 25 12.38 9.11 -0.68
CA ASP A 25 13.68 9.41 -1.29
C ASP A 25 13.79 8.63 -2.61
N LYS A 26 13.43 9.28 -3.72
CA LYS A 26 13.36 8.62 -5.04
C LYS A 26 14.73 8.61 -5.70
N ARG A 27 15.46 7.50 -5.53
CA ARG A 27 16.76 7.28 -6.18
C ARG A 27 16.68 6.65 -7.56
N LEU A 28 15.65 5.82 -7.79
CA LEU A 28 15.43 5.20 -9.09
C LEU A 28 14.83 6.22 -10.07
N PRO A 29 15.21 6.21 -11.36
CA PRO A 29 14.62 7.08 -12.37
C PRO A 29 13.12 6.83 -12.53
N MET A 30 12.43 7.82 -13.10
CA MET A 30 11.02 7.70 -13.49
C MET A 30 10.92 7.05 -14.85
N GLY A 31 10.20 5.92 -14.95
CA GLY A 31 10.16 5.13 -16.18
C GLY A 31 11.50 4.43 -16.48
N GLY A 32 11.45 3.34 -17.26
CA GLY A 32 12.64 2.54 -17.60
C GLY A 32 12.51 1.03 -17.36
N GLY A 33 11.33 0.53 -17.00
CA GLY A 33 11.10 -0.92 -16.83
C GLY A 33 11.66 -1.55 -15.54
N LEU A 34 12.22 -0.74 -14.63
CA LEU A 34 12.84 -1.20 -13.38
C LEU A 34 11.87 -1.44 -12.22
N GLY A 35 10.55 -1.39 -12.46
CA GLY A 35 9.55 -1.67 -11.42
C GLY A 35 9.48 -0.66 -10.26
N GLY A 36 10.14 0.49 -10.34
CA GLY A 36 10.21 1.43 -9.21
C GLY A 36 8.86 1.97 -8.71
N GLY A 37 7.87 2.14 -9.60
CA GLY A 37 6.50 2.55 -9.21
C GLY A 37 5.72 1.44 -8.52
N SER A 38 5.73 0.23 -9.12
CA SER A 38 5.15 -1.00 -8.56
C SER A 38 5.72 -1.29 -7.16
N SER A 39 7.05 -1.30 -7.05
CA SER A 39 7.73 -1.57 -5.78
C SER A 39 7.33 -0.57 -4.69
N ASN A 40 7.26 0.73 -5.01
CA ASN A 40 6.79 1.74 -4.05
C ASN A 40 5.34 1.48 -3.59
N ALA A 41 4.44 1.12 -4.51
CA ALA A 41 3.04 0.83 -4.18
C ALA A 41 2.92 -0.41 -3.29
N ALA A 42 3.63 -1.50 -3.62
CA ALA A 42 3.68 -2.70 -2.80
C ALA A 42 4.25 -2.41 -1.40
N THR A 43 5.35 -1.66 -1.30
CA THR A 43 5.94 -1.25 -0.02
C THR A 43 4.95 -0.45 0.83
N VAL A 44 4.24 0.52 0.24
CA VAL A 44 3.26 1.33 0.97
C VAL A 44 2.08 0.46 1.46
N LEU A 45 1.58 -0.48 0.66
CA LEU A 45 0.49 -1.38 1.07
C LEU A 45 0.92 -2.25 2.26
N VAL A 46 2.10 -2.88 2.18
CA VAL A 46 2.64 -3.74 3.24
C VAL A 46 2.90 -2.94 4.51
N ALA A 47 3.59 -1.80 4.41
CA ALA A 47 3.98 -0.99 5.56
C ALA A 47 2.74 -0.44 6.30
N LEU A 48 1.76 0.10 5.57
CA LEU A 48 0.56 0.65 6.20
C LEU A 48 -0.35 -0.43 6.77
N ASN A 49 -0.45 -1.61 6.13
CA ASN A 49 -1.19 -2.74 6.71
C ASN A 49 -0.60 -3.18 8.05
N GLN A 50 0.74 -3.16 8.18
CA GLN A 50 1.42 -3.44 9.43
C GLN A 50 1.25 -2.32 10.46
N LEU A 51 1.49 -1.06 10.08
CA LEU A 51 1.41 0.09 10.98
C LEU A 51 0.01 0.34 11.52
N TRP A 52 -1.01 0.19 10.67
CA TRP A 52 -2.42 0.31 11.07
C TRP A 52 -3.01 -1.01 11.54
N GLN A 53 -2.23 -2.10 11.59
CA GLN A 53 -2.68 -3.41 12.03
C GLN A 53 -3.99 -3.88 11.36
N CYS A 54 -4.17 -3.56 10.08
CA CYS A 54 -5.40 -3.89 9.34
C CYS A 54 -5.58 -5.40 9.12
N GLY A 55 -4.56 -6.21 9.39
CA GLY A 55 -4.65 -7.67 9.35
C GLY A 55 -4.99 -8.26 7.98
N LEU A 56 -4.74 -7.52 6.89
CA LEU A 56 -4.87 -8.07 5.55
C LEU A 56 -3.77 -9.10 5.30
N SER A 57 -4.13 -10.20 4.65
CA SER A 57 -3.21 -11.24 4.21
C SER A 57 -2.32 -10.76 3.08
N VAL A 58 -1.23 -11.47 2.83
CA VAL A 58 -0.34 -11.19 1.68
C VAL A 58 -1.11 -11.29 0.36
N ASP A 59 -2.03 -12.25 0.23
CA ASP A 59 -2.84 -12.43 -0.97
C ASP A 59 -3.81 -11.26 -1.19
N GLU A 60 -4.46 -10.78 -0.12
CA GLU A 60 -5.31 -9.58 -0.17
C GLU A 60 -4.48 -8.36 -0.62
N LEU A 61 -3.27 -8.19 -0.07
CA LEU A 61 -2.37 -7.11 -0.47
C LEU A 61 -1.89 -7.23 -1.92
N ALA A 62 -1.64 -8.45 -2.41
CA ALA A 62 -1.26 -8.69 -3.80
C ALA A 62 -2.41 -8.36 -4.77
N ILE A 63 -3.65 -8.72 -4.42
CA ILE A 63 -4.83 -8.36 -5.20
C ILE A 63 -4.97 -6.83 -5.29
N LEU A 64 -4.79 -6.13 -4.17
CA LEU A 64 -4.79 -4.67 -4.16
C LEU A 64 -3.62 -4.10 -4.99
N GLY A 65 -2.42 -4.69 -4.86
CA GLY A 65 -1.23 -4.31 -5.61
C GLY A 65 -1.45 -4.38 -7.13
N LEU A 66 -2.10 -5.44 -7.62
CA LEU A 66 -2.39 -5.62 -9.04
C LEU A 66 -3.20 -4.46 -9.61
N THR A 67 -4.16 -3.91 -8.85
CA THR A 67 -4.97 -2.75 -9.29
C THR A 67 -4.16 -1.47 -9.44
N LEU A 68 -3.01 -1.38 -8.76
CA LEU A 68 -2.08 -0.26 -8.82
C LEU A 68 -0.96 -0.48 -9.86
N GLY A 69 -0.95 -1.63 -10.53
CA GLY A 69 0.16 -2.07 -11.39
C GLY A 69 1.41 -2.43 -10.60
N ALA A 70 1.23 -2.96 -9.39
CA ALA A 70 2.27 -3.38 -8.46
C ALA A 70 2.52 -4.88 -8.50
#